data_AF-A0AA43FTT8-F1
#
_entry.id   AF-A0AA43FTT8-F1
#
_cell.length_a   1.000
_cell.length_b   1.000
_cell.length_c   1.000
_cell.angle_alpha   90.00
_cell.angle_beta   90.00
_cell.angle_gamma   90.00
#
_symmetry.space_group_name_H-M   'P 1'
#
loop_
_entity.id
_entity.type
_entity.pdbx_description
1 polymer ?
#
loop_
_entity_poly.entity_id
_entity_poly.type
_entity_poly.pdbx_seq_one_letter_code
_entity_poly.pdbx_strand_id
1 'polypeptide(L)'
;MAFRITYRSRTYRCRSDETVLDALMRQGAEIPFSCRGGVCQVCLQRCVSGEPSAASVATVSPELRHKGYFLPCTCIPTGDMEFEAPRREDLVVSATVERKSLLAPDVMGVWVRVPESFVYEPGQFITLHRPGDLLMRSYSVASVPGAEPILEFHVRRMPDGEMSGWIFNEMSEGEELEIQGPFGTCHYTAAMSGSPLLLLGGGTGLAPLWGVVRKALEAGHQGEIHLYHGVGTMPDLYRHGELKALEAEYPSFTYHPCVSGEDAADGVCRGRIHAMIRGEHPELQGWQVFIAGPPDMVSAAQGIVLAAGAAAEDVHADSFEYRDLRTEGRAPSSVVGVEEDTPAAEGGPGLDWPPADLDLWNAVDGGRVIREVLEDFYPRVFADPRLKPFFAGLTEQRLIEKQYAFLRQIFTGEKTYFGGRPRNAHHWMVISDELFDYRARIMEECIRRTGLAEPLVERWMEVEDYYRPDIVKDKPFPRVAAGIVQPMDGYEDFVMEAGSLCDSCFQEIPAGTRIRYHVRLGTMYCPGCSQAESTDDVAASV
;
A
#
# COMPACT_ATOMS: atom_id res chain seq x y z
N MET A 1 -15.97 -23.50 11.22
CA MET A 1 -16.13 -23.65 12.69
C MET A 1 -15.62 -22.38 13.37
N ALA A 2 -15.65 -22.29 14.70
CA ALA A 2 -15.06 -21.17 15.43
C ALA A 2 -14.45 -21.64 16.76
N PHE A 3 -13.30 -21.08 17.11
CA PHE A 3 -12.49 -21.37 18.28
C PHE A 3 -12.45 -20.15 19.22
N ARG A 4 -12.18 -20.39 20.50
CA ARG A 4 -11.94 -19.35 21.51
C ARG A 4 -10.45 -19.04 21.56
N ILE A 5 -10.10 -17.78 21.34
CA ILE A 5 -8.74 -17.27 21.50
C ILE A 5 -8.72 -16.31 22.69
N THR A 6 -7.81 -16.51 23.66
CA THR A 6 -7.70 -15.65 24.84
C THR A 6 -6.42 -14.83 24.76
N TYR A 7 -6.56 -13.51 24.88
CA TYR A 7 -5.48 -12.52 24.81
C TYR A 7 -5.73 -11.37 25.80
N ARG A 8 -4.71 -10.95 26.56
CA ARG A 8 -4.81 -9.92 27.62
C ARG A 8 -6.02 -10.10 28.55
N SER A 9 -6.25 -11.35 28.99
CA SER A 9 -7.38 -11.76 29.85
C SER A 9 -8.79 -11.50 29.26
N ARG A 10 -8.91 -11.32 27.94
CA ARG A 10 -10.17 -11.25 27.19
C ARG A 10 -10.25 -12.42 26.20
N THR A 11 -11.42 -13.01 26.05
CA THR A 11 -11.66 -14.10 25.09
C THR A 11 -12.42 -13.58 23.87
N TYR A 12 -11.91 -13.90 22.69
CA TYR A 12 -12.43 -13.53 21.39
C TYR A 12 -12.81 -14.80 20.61
N ARG A 13 -13.63 -14.67 19.56
CA ARG A 13 -13.95 -15.78 18.64
C ARG A 13 -13.14 -15.66 17.36
N CYS A 14 -12.32 -16.67 17.08
CA CYS A 14 -11.65 -16.84 15.78
C CYS A 14 -12.44 -17.84 14.93
N ARG A 15 -12.70 -17.53 13.66
CA ARG A 15 -13.30 -18.45 12.69
C ARG A 15 -12.22 -19.42 12.16
N SER A 16 -12.62 -20.51 11.52
CA SER A 16 -11.69 -21.49 10.94
C SER A 16 -11.08 -21.06 9.60
N ASP A 17 -11.45 -19.89 9.08
CA ASP A 17 -11.12 -19.33 7.77
C ASP A 17 -10.45 -17.94 7.87
N GLU A 18 -10.16 -17.45 9.07
CA GLU A 18 -9.45 -16.18 9.33
C GLU A 18 -8.22 -16.41 10.22
N THR A 19 -7.28 -15.46 10.24
CA THR A 19 -6.11 -15.56 11.12
C THR A 19 -6.40 -15.06 12.53
N VAL A 20 -5.58 -15.45 13.51
CA VAL A 20 -5.65 -14.97 14.90
C VAL A 20 -5.56 -13.44 14.96
N LEU A 21 -4.74 -12.81 14.10
CA LEU A 21 -4.69 -11.35 14.00
C LEU A 21 -6.01 -10.76 13.48
N ASP A 22 -6.56 -11.34 12.41
CA ASP A 22 -7.79 -10.82 11.80
C ASP A 22 -8.99 -10.96 12.75
N ALA A 23 -9.07 -12.07 13.48
CA ALA A 23 -10.04 -12.27 14.55
C ALA A 23 -9.93 -11.20 15.64
N LEU A 24 -8.71 -10.87 16.09
CA LEU A 24 -8.46 -9.81 17.07
C LEU A 24 -8.87 -8.43 16.53
N MET A 25 -8.41 -8.06 15.33
CA MET A 25 -8.76 -6.79 14.68
C MET A 25 -10.27 -6.62 14.49
N ARG A 26 -10.94 -7.65 13.97
CA ARG A 26 -12.40 -7.71 13.75
C ARG A 26 -13.22 -7.64 15.06
N GLN A 27 -12.57 -7.74 16.23
CA GLN A 27 -13.19 -7.58 17.55
C GLN A 27 -12.58 -6.41 18.35
N GLY A 28 -11.89 -5.47 17.69
CA GLY A 28 -11.39 -4.24 18.30
C GLY A 28 -10.29 -4.45 19.34
N ALA A 29 -9.51 -5.53 19.24
CA ALA A 29 -8.42 -5.82 20.16
C ALA A 29 -7.12 -5.11 19.74
N GLU A 30 -6.50 -4.38 20.67
CA GLU A 30 -5.19 -3.76 20.45
C GLU A 30 -4.06 -4.80 20.42
N ILE A 31 -3.51 -5.04 19.23
CA ILE A 31 -2.33 -5.87 19.01
C ILE A 31 -1.43 -5.17 17.96
N PRO A 32 -0.11 -5.06 18.18
CA PRO A 32 0.80 -4.53 17.16
C PRO A 32 0.81 -5.41 15.90
N PHE A 33 0.91 -4.80 14.72
CA PHE A 33 1.21 -5.49 13.46
C PHE A 33 1.80 -4.52 12.43
N SER A 34 2.35 -5.06 11.35
CA SER A 34 2.75 -4.29 10.15
C SER A 34 2.37 -5.08 8.87
N CYS A 35 3.31 -5.75 8.20
CA CYS A 35 3.10 -6.35 6.86
C CYS A 35 1.95 -7.38 6.69
N ARG A 36 1.44 -7.97 7.78
CA ARG A 36 0.54 -9.15 7.81
C ARG A 36 1.06 -10.44 7.12
N GLY A 37 1.96 -10.38 6.14
CA GLY A 37 2.56 -11.54 5.44
C GLY A 37 3.62 -12.36 6.22
N GLY A 38 3.59 -12.38 7.56
CA GLY A 38 4.46 -13.24 8.38
C GLY A 38 5.96 -12.88 8.45
N VAL A 39 6.42 -11.81 7.77
CA VAL A 39 7.87 -11.48 7.71
C VAL A 39 8.34 -10.47 8.78
N CYS A 40 7.60 -9.37 9.01
CA CYS A 40 8.07 -8.24 9.84
C CYS A 40 8.26 -8.52 11.34
N GLN A 41 7.75 -9.66 11.83
CA GLN A 41 7.62 -10.07 13.23
C GLN A 41 6.98 -9.09 14.23
N VAL A 42 6.49 -7.91 13.80
CA VAL A 42 5.82 -6.91 14.66
C VAL A 42 4.65 -7.48 15.48
N CYS A 43 3.94 -8.49 14.96
CA CYS A 43 2.79 -9.08 15.66
C CYS A 43 3.14 -10.21 16.65
N LEU A 44 4.41 -10.56 16.84
CA LEU A 44 4.84 -11.75 17.60
C LEU A 44 4.25 -11.78 19.02
N GLN A 45 3.52 -12.85 19.35
CA GLN A 45 2.95 -13.09 20.69
C GLN A 45 3.52 -14.39 21.29
N ARG A 46 3.44 -14.54 22.61
CA ARG A 46 3.90 -15.76 23.30
C ARG A 46 2.72 -16.67 23.61
N CYS A 47 2.73 -17.89 23.07
CA CYS A 47 1.70 -18.89 23.34
C CYS A 47 1.79 -19.40 24.79
N VAL A 48 0.62 -19.58 25.42
CA VAL A 48 0.44 -20.06 26.79
C VAL A 48 -0.31 -21.40 26.80
N SER A 49 -1.34 -21.54 25.95
CA SER A 49 -1.98 -22.83 25.68
C SER A 49 -2.56 -22.89 24.25
N GLY A 50 -2.84 -24.10 23.76
CA GLY A 50 -3.11 -24.36 22.34
C GLY A 50 -1.83 -24.62 21.54
N GLU A 51 -1.96 -24.77 20.22
CA GLU A 51 -0.87 -25.11 19.31
C GLU A 51 -0.80 -24.11 18.14
N PRO A 52 0.28 -23.32 17.99
CA PRO A 52 0.48 -22.45 16.85
C PRO A 52 0.67 -23.25 15.55
N SER A 53 0.01 -22.82 14.48
CA SER A 53 0.17 -23.43 13.15
C SER A 53 1.61 -23.33 12.62
N ALA A 54 2.03 -24.27 11.77
CA ALA A 54 3.38 -24.26 11.16
C ALA A 54 3.69 -22.93 10.41
N ALA A 55 2.70 -22.34 9.74
CA ALA A 55 2.84 -21.06 9.04
C ALA A 55 3.10 -19.86 9.99
N SER A 56 2.60 -19.93 11.23
CA SER A 56 2.84 -18.91 12.26
C SER A 56 4.18 -19.00 12.98
N VAL A 57 4.98 -20.02 12.66
CA VAL A 57 6.33 -20.23 13.22
C VAL A 57 7.40 -20.45 12.13
N ALA A 58 7.06 -20.27 10.86
CA ALA A 58 7.97 -20.53 9.74
C ALA A 58 9.20 -19.61 9.75
N THR A 59 8.98 -18.31 9.98
CA THR A 59 9.99 -17.24 9.99
C THR A 59 10.56 -16.92 11.39
N VAL A 60 9.99 -17.51 12.45
CA VAL A 60 10.40 -17.27 13.84
C VAL A 60 11.64 -18.11 14.17
N SER A 61 12.61 -17.53 14.90
CA SER A 61 13.88 -18.22 15.20
C SER A 61 13.66 -19.51 16.03
N PRO A 62 14.56 -20.52 15.97
CA PRO A 62 14.47 -21.72 16.81
C PRO A 62 14.34 -21.41 18.31
N GLU A 63 15.06 -20.39 18.79
CA GLU A 63 15.13 -19.98 20.19
C GLU A 63 13.82 -19.34 20.64
N LEU A 64 13.24 -18.46 19.82
CA LEU A 64 11.96 -17.83 20.07
C LEU A 64 10.81 -18.85 19.98
N ARG A 65 10.85 -19.78 19.01
CA ARG A 65 9.91 -20.91 18.94
C ARG A 65 9.95 -21.78 20.19
N HIS A 66 11.14 -22.06 20.73
CA HIS A 66 11.28 -22.83 21.96
C HIS A 66 10.70 -22.10 23.19
N LYS A 67 10.74 -20.76 23.21
CA LYS A 67 10.05 -19.91 24.21
C LYS A 67 8.53 -19.77 23.97
N GLY A 68 7.99 -20.40 22.92
CA GLY A 68 6.57 -20.40 22.57
C GLY A 68 6.11 -19.22 21.71
N TYR A 69 7.02 -18.48 21.07
CA TYR A 69 6.66 -17.34 20.22
C TYR A 69 6.10 -17.76 18.86
N PHE A 70 5.06 -17.06 18.40
CA PHE A 70 4.40 -17.26 17.11
C PHE A 70 3.81 -15.95 16.55
N LEU A 71 3.43 -15.97 15.27
CA LEU A 71 2.89 -14.84 14.52
C LEU A 71 1.39 -14.97 14.26
N PRO A 72 0.52 -14.22 14.97
CA PRO A 72 -0.92 -14.23 14.76
C PRO A 72 -1.38 -13.95 13.32
N CYS A 73 -0.60 -13.21 12.53
CA CYS A 73 -0.97 -12.81 11.16
C CYS A 73 -0.87 -13.94 10.13
N THR A 74 -0.21 -15.05 10.44
CA THR A 74 -0.20 -16.28 9.62
C THR A 74 -0.69 -17.49 10.42
N CYS A 75 -1.29 -17.25 11.60
CA CYS A 75 -1.84 -18.32 12.43
C CYS A 75 -3.32 -18.52 12.14
N ILE A 76 -3.69 -19.64 11.53
CA ILE A 76 -5.08 -20.13 11.53
C ILE A 76 -5.17 -21.20 12.64
N PRO A 77 -5.98 -21.01 13.68
CA PRO A 77 -6.01 -21.92 14.82
C PRO A 77 -6.74 -23.23 14.50
N THR A 78 -6.21 -24.33 15.03
CA THR A 78 -6.80 -25.69 14.94
C THR A 78 -7.66 -26.06 16.15
N GLY A 79 -7.63 -25.24 17.20
CA GLY A 79 -8.32 -25.44 18.47
C GLY A 79 -8.43 -24.13 19.28
N ASP A 80 -8.99 -24.22 20.48
CA ASP A 80 -8.95 -23.11 21.44
C ASP A 80 -7.49 -22.82 21.88
N MET A 81 -7.13 -21.54 22.07
CA MET A 81 -5.76 -21.14 22.41
C MET A 81 -5.71 -19.92 23.34
N GLU A 82 -4.59 -19.74 24.03
CA GLU A 82 -4.31 -18.61 24.89
C GLU A 82 -2.88 -18.09 24.65
N PHE A 83 -2.72 -16.78 24.62
CA PHE A 83 -1.42 -16.13 24.42
C PHE A 83 -1.33 -14.77 25.11
N GLU A 84 -0.10 -14.34 25.37
CA GLU A 84 0.23 -13.07 26.03
C GLU A 84 1.10 -12.17 25.14
N ALA A 85 1.18 -10.90 25.52
CA ALA A 85 2.12 -9.96 24.93
C ALA A 85 3.58 -10.45 25.12
N PRO A 86 4.47 -10.19 24.16
CA PRO A 86 5.85 -10.67 24.25
C PRO A 86 6.62 -10.02 25.40
N ARG A 87 7.63 -10.73 25.90
CA ARG A 87 8.57 -10.17 26.88
C ARG A 87 9.61 -9.35 26.15
N ARG A 88 9.82 -8.09 26.57
CA ARG A 88 10.81 -7.19 25.94
C ARG A 88 12.21 -7.80 25.98
N GLU A 89 12.60 -8.35 27.14
CA GLU A 89 13.87 -9.06 27.39
C GLU A 89 14.20 -10.22 26.42
N ASP A 90 13.19 -10.77 25.72
CA ASP A 90 13.39 -11.84 24.73
C ASP A 90 13.64 -11.31 23.30
N LEU A 91 13.32 -10.04 23.02
CA LEU A 91 13.15 -9.52 21.66
C LEU A 91 13.91 -8.22 21.36
N VAL A 92 14.04 -7.32 22.33
CA VAL A 92 14.50 -5.95 22.09
C VAL A 92 15.90 -5.68 22.64
N VAL A 93 16.59 -4.75 22.01
CA VAL A 93 17.90 -4.24 22.42
C VAL A 93 17.82 -2.72 22.51
N SER A 94 18.39 -2.12 23.56
CA SER A 94 18.52 -0.66 23.69
C SER A 94 19.52 -0.11 22.69
N ALA A 95 19.21 1.03 22.10
CA ALA A 95 20.03 1.70 21.11
C ALA A 95 19.85 3.22 21.18
N THR A 96 20.88 3.97 20.77
CA THR A 96 20.89 5.44 20.86
C THR A 96 20.80 6.06 19.46
N VAL A 97 20.00 7.11 19.27
CA VAL A 97 20.05 7.92 18.04
C VAL A 97 21.39 8.67 18.00
N GLU A 98 22.30 8.27 17.12
CA GLU A 98 23.61 8.91 16.98
C GLU A 98 23.50 10.24 16.24
N ARG A 99 22.82 10.26 15.10
CA ARG A 99 22.51 11.48 14.33
C ARG A 99 21.36 11.29 13.35
N LYS A 100 20.83 12.41 12.83
CA LYS A 100 19.77 12.47 11.80
C LYS A 100 20.16 13.46 10.71
N SER A 101 19.76 13.23 9.47
CA SER A 101 20.02 14.18 8.37
C SER A 101 19.09 13.93 7.18
N LEU A 102 18.60 15.00 6.54
CA LEU A 102 17.83 14.87 5.30
C LEU A 102 18.74 14.41 4.17
N LEU A 103 18.35 13.31 3.51
CA LEU A 103 19.00 12.76 2.33
C LEU A 103 18.30 13.24 1.04
N ALA A 104 16.98 13.38 1.10
CA ALA A 104 16.11 13.95 0.06
C ALA A 104 15.02 14.82 0.73
N PRO A 105 14.23 15.61 -0.02
CA PRO A 105 13.17 16.45 0.54
C PRO A 105 12.18 15.71 1.45
N ASP A 106 11.87 14.44 1.14
CA ASP A 106 11.00 13.58 1.93
C ASP A 106 11.70 12.34 2.52
N VAL A 107 13.04 12.31 2.56
CA VAL A 107 13.82 11.18 3.10
C VAL A 107 14.78 11.62 4.21
N MET A 108 14.59 11.11 5.41
CA MET A 108 15.48 11.28 6.57
C MET A 108 16.41 10.07 6.68
N GLY A 109 17.71 10.29 6.60
CA GLY A 109 18.71 9.36 7.11
C GLY A 109 18.73 9.39 8.64
N VAL A 110 18.70 8.21 9.26
CA VAL A 110 18.79 8.05 10.71
C VAL A 110 19.92 7.07 11.01
N TRP A 111 20.85 7.47 11.88
CA TRP A 111 21.96 6.64 12.34
C TRP A 111 21.75 6.29 13.80
N VAL A 112 21.78 5.00 14.11
CA VAL A 112 21.46 4.45 15.43
C VAL A 112 22.63 3.61 15.93
N ARG A 113 23.22 4.00 17.06
CA ARG A 113 24.30 3.26 17.72
C ARG A 113 23.71 2.09 18.50
N VAL A 114 24.26 0.90 18.29
CA VAL A 114 23.83 -0.37 18.91
C VAL A 114 24.97 -1.00 19.71
N PRO A 115 24.71 -1.99 20.58
CA PRO A 115 25.77 -2.73 21.26
C PRO A 115 26.70 -3.46 20.26
N GLU A 116 27.98 -3.59 20.60
CA GLU A 116 28.98 -4.30 19.77
C GLU A 116 28.62 -5.78 19.47
N SER A 117 27.76 -6.39 20.30
CA SER A 117 27.24 -7.74 20.11
C SER A 117 26.08 -7.83 19.11
N PHE A 118 25.59 -6.71 18.56
CA PHE A 118 24.47 -6.67 17.63
C PHE A 118 24.92 -6.99 16.19
N VAL A 119 24.89 -8.27 15.83
CA VAL A 119 25.21 -8.75 14.47
C VAL A 119 24.02 -8.55 13.55
N TYR A 120 24.27 -8.01 12.36
CA TYR A 120 23.29 -7.82 11.28
C TYR A 120 23.95 -8.01 9.91
N GLU A 121 23.14 -8.25 8.88
CA GLU A 121 23.60 -8.30 7.48
C GLU A 121 22.95 -7.21 6.62
N PRO A 122 23.69 -6.51 5.73
CA PRO A 122 23.13 -5.47 4.86
C PRO A 122 22.06 -6.01 3.92
N GLY A 123 20.91 -5.32 3.88
CA GLY A 123 19.69 -5.80 3.23
C GLY A 123 18.67 -6.45 4.18
N GLN A 124 19.07 -6.81 5.41
CA GLN A 124 18.12 -7.10 6.49
C GLN A 124 17.39 -5.83 6.96
N PHE A 125 16.30 -6.01 7.70
CA PHE A 125 15.56 -4.91 8.33
C PHE A 125 15.51 -5.04 9.86
N ILE A 126 15.28 -3.91 10.50
CA ILE A 126 15.20 -3.74 11.96
C ILE A 126 13.87 -3.05 12.26
N THR A 127 13.16 -3.53 13.27
CA THR A 127 11.96 -2.88 13.77
C THR A 127 12.32 -1.90 14.88
N LEU A 128 12.10 -0.61 14.62
CA LEU A 128 12.28 0.47 15.60
C LEU A 128 10.99 0.66 16.40
N HIS A 129 11.10 0.83 17.71
CA HIS A 129 9.99 1.16 18.60
C HIS A 129 9.97 2.67 18.92
N ARG A 130 8.80 3.30 18.86
CA ARG A 130 8.61 4.66 19.40
C ARG A 130 8.62 4.59 20.93
N PRO A 131 9.41 5.42 21.64
CA PRO A 131 9.35 5.51 23.09
C PRO A 131 7.94 5.91 23.57
N GLY A 132 7.49 5.29 24.67
CA GLY A 132 6.25 5.65 25.36
C GLY A 132 4.97 4.90 24.92
N ASP A 133 4.94 4.22 23.77
CA ASP A 133 3.74 3.48 23.33
C ASP A 133 4.02 2.12 22.66
N LEU A 134 3.08 1.65 21.82
CA LEU A 134 3.13 0.38 21.08
C LEU A 134 3.39 0.57 19.58
N LEU A 135 3.71 1.79 19.13
CA LEU A 135 4.03 2.02 17.73
C LEU A 135 5.44 1.55 17.41
N MET A 136 5.53 0.68 16.42
CA MET A 136 6.80 0.13 15.93
C MET A 136 6.71 -0.12 14.43
N ARG A 137 7.82 0.10 13.71
CA ARG A 137 7.92 -0.07 12.25
C ARG A 137 9.27 -0.62 11.84
N SER A 138 9.23 -1.48 10.83
CA SER A 138 10.42 -2.07 10.21
C SER A 138 11.04 -1.12 9.20
N TYR A 139 12.36 -0.96 9.25
CA TYR A 139 13.18 -0.20 8.30
C TYR A 139 14.39 -1.03 7.88
N SER A 140 14.62 -1.13 6.58
CA SER A 140 15.73 -1.90 6.00
C SER A 140 17.07 -1.18 6.22
N VAL A 141 18.10 -1.94 6.57
CA VAL A 141 19.42 -1.44 6.99
C VAL A 141 20.27 -1.10 5.76
N ALA A 142 20.75 0.14 5.74
CA ALA A 142 21.56 0.70 4.66
C ALA A 142 23.07 0.78 5.00
N SER A 143 23.45 0.52 6.25
CA SER A 143 24.85 0.43 6.68
C SER A 143 25.47 -0.93 6.35
N VAL A 144 26.81 -0.96 6.35
CA VAL A 144 27.60 -2.20 6.33
C VAL A 144 28.25 -2.36 7.72
N PRO A 145 28.29 -3.55 8.32
CA PRO A 145 28.99 -3.79 9.58
C PRO A 145 30.45 -3.33 9.50
N GLY A 146 30.84 -2.41 10.38
CA GLY A 146 32.15 -1.76 10.36
C GLY A 146 32.78 -1.66 11.75
N ALA A 147 33.80 -0.80 11.87
CA ALA A 147 34.53 -0.61 13.12
C ALA A 147 33.71 0.09 14.23
N GLU A 148 32.60 0.76 13.87
CA GLU A 148 31.62 1.28 14.82
C GLU A 148 30.27 0.55 14.67
N PRO A 149 29.61 0.16 15.78
CA PRO A 149 28.32 -0.51 15.74
C PRO A 149 27.19 0.52 15.52
N ILE A 150 27.10 1.02 14.28
CA ILE A 150 26.06 1.98 13.86
C ILE A 150 25.23 1.35 12.74
N LEU A 151 23.91 1.37 12.93
CA LEU A 151 22.90 1.07 11.91
C LEU A 151 22.53 2.36 11.17
N GLU A 152 22.32 2.28 9.85
CA GLU A 152 21.76 3.37 9.05
C GLU A 152 20.40 2.97 8.45
N PHE A 153 19.44 3.89 8.49
CA PHE A 153 18.11 3.75 7.90
C PHE A 153 17.78 4.94 7.00
N HIS A 154 17.11 4.72 5.87
CA HIS A 154 16.51 5.78 5.06
C HIS A 154 14.98 5.77 5.24
N VAL A 155 14.45 6.76 5.97
CA VAL A 155 13.05 6.84 6.37
C VAL A 155 12.30 7.85 5.49
N ARG A 156 11.29 7.40 4.75
CA ARG A 156 10.41 8.30 3.98
C ARG A 156 9.42 9.01 4.91
N ARG A 157 9.16 10.30 4.68
CA ARG A 157 8.03 11.01 5.27
C ARG A 157 6.73 10.55 4.60
N MET A 158 6.00 9.66 5.26
CA MET A 158 4.64 9.37 4.85
C MET A 158 3.73 10.52 5.28
N PRO A 159 2.82 11.03 4.42
CA PRO A 159 1.71 11.86 4.85
C PRO A 159 0.97 11.16 6.00
N ASP A 160 0.64 11.89 7.07
CA ASP A 160 -0.01 11.38 8.29
C ASP A 160 0.65 10.21 9.03
N GLY A 161 1.80 9.70 8.56
CA GLY A 161 2.38 8.47 9.11
C GLY A 161 2.99 8.70 10.49
N GLU A 162 2.32 8.23 11.55
CA GLU A 162 2.70 8.46 12.97
C GLU A 162 4.21 8.27 13.23
N MET A 163 4.81 7.19 12.72
CA MET A 163 6.23 6.87 12.95
C MET A 163 7.17 7.80 12.18
N SER A 164 6.87 8.08 10.90
CA SER A 164 7.66 9.01 10.10
C SER A 164 7.45 10.47 10.52
N GLY A 165 6.31 10.80 11.14
CA GLY A 165 6.07 12.08 11.81
C GLY A 165 7.02 12.25 12.98
N TRP A 166 6.99 11.32 13.93
CA TRP A 166 7.90 11.29 15.08
C TRP A 166 9.38 11.31 14.66
N ILE A 167 9.80 10.46 13.72
CA ILE A 167 11.19 10.41 13.23
C ILE A 167 11.63 11.75 12.62
N PHE A 168 10.78 12.47 11.89
CA PHE A 168 11.17 13.76 11.32
C PHE A 168 11.11 14.90 12.34
N ASN A 169 10.04 14.96 13.14
CA ASN A 169 9.67 16.15 13.91
C ASN A 169 10.11 16.13 15.39
N GLU A 170 10.22 14.95 16.01
CA GLU A 170 10.29 14.80 17.47
C GLU A 170 11.55 14.06 17.95
N MET A 171 11.91 12.97 17.24
CA MET A 171 13.10 12.16 17.55
C MET A 171 14.35 13.04 17.63
N SER A 172 15.10 12.95 18.72
CA SER A 172 16.27 13.78 19.00
C SER A 172 17.59 12.99 18.91
N GLU A 173 18.70 13.67 18.64
CA GLU A 173 20.03 13.07 18.72
C GLU A 173 20.42 12.87 20.19
N GLY A 174 21.00 11.71 20.53
CA GLY A 174 21.20 11.25 21.91
C GLY A 174 19.96 10.65 22.59
N GLU A 175 18.85 10.46 21.87
CA GLU A 175 17.65 9.79 22.40
C GLU A 175 17.83 8.26 22.44
N GLU A 176 17.39 7.62 23.53
CA GLU A 176 17.35 6.16 23.67
C GLU A 176 16.05 5.59 23.09
N LEU A 177 16.17 4.54 22.27
CA LEU A 177 15.05 3.76 21.75
C LEU A 177 15.30 2.25 21.90
N GLU A 178 14.26 1.47 21.65
CA GLU A 178 14.37 0.00 21.54
C GLU A 178 14.31 -0.41 20.06
N ILE A 179 15.12 -1.42 19.72
CA ILE A 179 15.13 -2.05 18.41
C ILE A 179 14.90 -3.56 18.53
N GLN A 180 14.23 -4.15 17.53
CA GLN A 180 13.96 -5.59 17.43
C GLN A 180 14.45 -6.11 16.07
N GLY A 181 15.26 -7.17 16.07
CA GLY A 181 15.80 -7.78 14.84
C GLY A 181 17.21 -8.36 15.06
N PRO A 182 18.00 -8.58 14.00
CA PRO A 182 17.67 -8.32 12.59
C PRO A 182 16.67 -9.33 12.01
N PHE A 183 16.06 -8.98 10.88
CA PHE A 183 15.07 -9.78 10.17
C PHE A 183 15.25 -9.73 8.65
N GLY A 184 14.66 -10.69 7.94
CA GLY A 184 14.67 -10.74 6.48
C GLY A 184 15.84 -11.54 5.89
N THR A 185 15.60 -12.08 4.69
CA THR A 185 16.54 -12.92 3.93
C THR A 185 17.16 -12.19 2.73
N CYS A 186 16.72 -10.96 2.43
CA CYS A 186 17.14 -10.16 1.28
C CYS A 186 18.52 -9.51 1.50
N HIS A 187 19.56 -10.31 1.75
CA HIS A 187 20.91 -9.82 2.09
C HIS A 187 22.02 -10.48 1.26
N TYR A 188 23.12 -9.76 1.04
CA TYR A 188 24.26 -10.27 0.28
C TYR A 188 25.06 -11.31 1.07
N THR A 189 25.42 -12.42 0.41
CA THR A 189 26.31 -13.45 0.96
C THR A 189 27.53 -13.65 0.06
N ALA A 190 28.68 -13.99 0.62
CA ALA A 190 29.91 -14.20 -0.17
C ALA A 190 29.82 -15.39 -1.16
N ALA A 191 28.84 -16.28 -1.02
CA ALA A 191 28.56 -17.34 -1.98
C ALA A 191 28.09 -16.79 -3.35
N MET A 192 27.49 -15.60 -3.37
CA MET A 192 27.01 -14.91 -4.57
C MET A 192 28.14 -14.23 -5.37
N SER A 193 29.40 -14.26 -4.89
CA SER A 193 30.50 -13.43 -5.41
C SER A 193 30.81 -13.61 -6.90
N GLY A 194 30.49 -14.76 -7.49
CA GLY A 194 30.70 -15.06 -8.91
C GLY A 194 29.47 -14.87 -9.82
N SER A 195 28.31 -14.51 -9.27
CA SER A 195 27.06 -14.28 -10.02
C SER A 195 26.84 -12.79 -10.24
N PRO A 196 26.45 -12.35 -11.46
CA PRO A 196 25.97 -10.98 -11.69
C PRO A 196 24.84 -10.58 -10.73
N LEU A 197 24.83 -9.33 -10.29
CA LEU A 197 23.83 -8.77 -9.37
C LEU A 197 22.96 -7.72 -10.08
N LEU A 198 21.63 -7.85 -9.96
CA LEU A 198 20.67 -6.84 -10.42
C LEU A 198 19.88 -6.28 -9.23
N LEU A 199 20.07 -4.99 -8.92
CA LEU A 199 19.50 -4.30 -7.75
C LEU A 199 18.46 -3.27 -8.20
N LEU A 200 17.20 -3.43 -7.79
CA LEU A 200 16.05 -2.64 -8.25
C LEU A 200 15.38 -1.90 -7.06
N GLY A 201 15.71 -0.62 -6.87
CA GLY A 201 15.30 0.18 -5.73
C GLY A 201 14.29 1.27 -6.07
N GLY A 202 13.07 1.19 -5.53
CA GLY A 202 12.05 2.23 -5.65
C GLY A 202 12.05 3.20 -4.46
N GLY A 203 12.35 4.48 -4.67
CA GLY A 203 12.34 5.49 -3.60
C GLY A 203 13.34 5.17 -2.49
N THR A 204 12.84 5.01 -1.25
CA THR A 204 13.66 4.53 -0.12
C THR A 204 14.05 3.05 -0.21
N GLY A 205 13.57 2.31 -1.21
CA GLY A 205 14.06 0.98 -1.58
C GLY A 205 15.55 0.93 -1.96
N LEU A 206 16.19 2.08 -2.17
CA LEU A 206 17.66 2.18 -2.20
C LEU A 206 18.32 1.83 -0.84
N ALA A 207 17.60 1.88 0.30
CA ALA A 207 18.17 1.56 1.62
C ALA A 207 18.85 0.18 1.71
N PRO A 208 18.16 -0.96 1.55
CA PRO A 208 18.82 -2.26 1.61
C PRO A 208 19.89 -2.39 0.53
N LEU A 209 19.64 -1.84 -0.67
CA LEU A 209 20.51 -1.97 -1.83
C LEU A 209 21.82 -1.19 -1.68
N TRP A 210 21.83 -0.06 -0.98
CA TRP A 210 23.02 0.72 -0.63
C TRP A 210 23.96 -0.08 0.30
N GLY A 211 23.40 -0.82 1.25
CA GLY A 211 24.14 -1.75 2.09
C GLY A 211 24.66 -2.96 1.30
N VAL A 212 23.81 -3.57 0.47
CA VAL A 212 24.14 -4.74 -0.39
C VAL A 212 25.26 -4.41 -1.36
N VAL A 213 25.16 -3.32 -2.15
CA VAL A 213 26.19 -2.94 -3.13
C VAL A 213 27.53 -2.67 -2.46
N ARG A 214 27.54 -1.91 -1.36
CA ARG A 214 28.77 -1.62 -0.62
C ARG A 214 29.41 -2.87 -0.05
N LYS A 215 28.64 -3.78 0.58
CA LYS A 215 29.18 -5.06 1.07
C LYS A 215 29.72 -5.92 -0.07
N ALA A 216 29.08 -5.94 -1.24
CA ALA A 216 29.59 -6.68 -2.40
C ALA A 216 30.95 -6.12 -2.87
N LEU A 217 31.06 -4.80 -3.03
CA LEU A 217 32.31 -4.14 -3.43
C LEU A 217 33.42 -4.29 -2.38
N GLU A 218 33.11 -4.05 -1.11
CA GLU A 218 34.05 -4.22 0.03
C GLU A 218 34.51 -5.69 0.18
N ALA A 219 33.69 -6.67 -0.22
CA ALA A 219 34.03 -8.09 -0.26
C ALA A 219 34.76 -8.54 -1.54
N GLY A 220 35.03 -7.63 -2.49
CA GLY A 220 35.70 -7.96 -3.76
C GLY A 220 34.86 -8.85 -4.68
N HIS A 221 33.56 -8.57 -4.80
CA HIS A 221 32.64 -9.25 -5.72
C HIS A 221 33.19 -9.29 -7.16
N GLN A 222 33.04 -10.43 -7.85
CA GLN A 222 33.67 -10.72 -9.14
C GLN A 222 32.70 -10.63 -10.34
N GLY A 223 31.39 -10.71 -10.12
CA GLY A 223 30.37 -10.46 -11.13
C GLY A 223 30.21 -8.96 -11.46
N GLU A 224 29.38 -8.68 -12.46
CA GLU A 224 28.90 -7.32 -12.74
C GLU A 224 27.72 -6.97 -11.84
N ILE A 225 27.59 -5.69 -11.47
CA ILE A 225 26.61 -5.19 -10.51
C ILE A 225 25.86 -4.01 -11.13
N HIS A 226 24.56 -4.18 -11.36
CA HIS A 226 23.69 -3.15 -11.92
C HIS A 226 22.70 -2.67 -10.86
N LEU A 227 22.76 -1.38 -10.47
CA LEU A 227 21.78 -0.78 -9.55
C LEU A 227 20.90 0.24 -10.27
N TYR A 228 19.59 -0.02 -10.29
CA TYR A 228 18.56 0.88 -10.78
C TYR A 228 17.86 1.56 -9.60
N HIS A 229 17.91 2.90 -9.53
CA HIS A 229 17.22 3.69 -8.51
C HIS A 229 16.09 4.49 -9.13
N GLY A 230 14.85 4.05 -8.91
CA GLY A 230 13.64 4.65 -9.48
C GLY A 230 12.93 5.59 -8.52
N VAL A 231 12.75 6.85 -8.92
CA VAL A 231 12.07 7.88 -8.11
C VAL A 231 11.07 8.72 -8.93
N GLY A 232 10.37 9.64 -8.26
CA GLY A 232 9.41 10.55 -8.90
C GLY A 232 10.13 11.61 -9.74
N THR A 233 10.99 12.39 -9.08
CA THR A 233 11.60 13.60 -9.61
C THR A 233 13.11 13.67 -9.31
N MET A 234 13.86 14.52 -10.01
CA MET A 234 15.31 14.66 -9.82
C MET A 234 15.76 14.95 -8.36
N PRO A 235 15.09 15.81 -7.57
CA PRO A 235 15.40 16.01 -6.15
C PRO A 235 15.27 14.76 -5.26
N ASP A 236 14.56 13.73 -5.70
CA ASP A 236 14.36 12.49 -4.95
C ASP A 236 15.53 11.49 -5.13
N LEU A 237 16.46 11.74 -6.07
CA LEU A 237 17.66 10.93 -6.32
C LEU A 237 18.75 11.17 -5.25
N TYR A 238 18.43 10.82 -4.01
CA TYR A 238 19.39 10.89 -2.90
C TYR A 238 20.51 9.83 -3.04
N ARG A 239 21.68 10.12 -2.44
CA ARG A 239 22.95 9.36 -2.60
C ARG A 239 23.47 9.22 -4.05
N HIS A 240 22.89 9.94 -5.01
CA HIS A 240 23.31 9.91 -6.41
C HIS A 240 24.81 10.24 -6.60
N GLY A 241 25.34 11.22 -5.87
CA GLY A 241 26.76 11.60 -5.95
C GLY A 241 27.69 10.48 -5.52
N GLU A 242 27.38 9.81 -4.40
CA GLU A 242 28.18 8.69 -3.88
C GLU A 242 28.05 7.45 -4.76
N LEU A 243 26.87 7.17 -5.34
CA LEU A 243 26.68 6.08 -6.30
C LEU A 243 27.46 6.31 -7.61
N LYS A 244 27.48 7.54 -8.14
CA LYS A 244 28.34 7.88 -9.31
C LYS A 244 29.83 7.88 -8.96
N ALA A 245 30.21 8.11 -7.70
CA ALA A 245 31.59 7.95 -7.24
C ALA A 245 32.01 6.46 -7.20
N LEU A 246 31.14 5.57 -6.69
CA LEU A 246 31.38 4.12 -6.72
C LEU A 246 31.50 3.59 -8.16
N GLU A 247 30.66 4.05 -9.09
CA GLU A 247 30.73 3.68 -10.51
C GLU A 247 32.07 4.12 -11.16
N ALA A 248 32.63 5.26 -10.73
CA ALA A 248 33.94 5.73 -11.20
C ALA A 248 35.12 4.98 -10.56
N GLU A 249 34.93 4.33 -9.41
CA GLU A 249 35.96 3.59 -8.67
C GLU A 249 35.98 2.09 -9.02
N TYR A 250 34.81 1.48 -9.27
CA TYR A 250 34.62 0.04 -9.48
C TYR A 250 34.08 -0.26 -10.89
N PRO A 251 34.94 -0.66 -11.86
CA PRO A 251 34.51 -0.94 -13.24
C PRO A 251 33.51 -2.10 -13.42
N SER A 252 33.25 -2.89 -12.37
CA SER A 252 32.20 -3.92 -12.34
C SER A 252 30.84 -3.40 -11.87
N PHE A 253 30.74 -2.13 -11.43
CA PHE A 253 29.50 -1.53 -10.94
C PHE A 253 28.98 -0.46 -11.92
N THR A 254 27.70 -0.55 -12.27
CA THR A 254 26.99 0.46 -13.10
C THR A 254 25.76 0.97 -12.36
N TYR A 255 25.60 2.30 -12.29
CA TYR A 255 24.48 2.95 -11.62
C TYR A 255 23.53 3.61 -12.63
N HIS A 256 22.27 3.19 -12.57
CA HIS A 256 21.16 3.61 -13.42
C HIS A 256 20.18 4.48 -12.60
N PRO A 257 20.44 5.79 -12.42
CA PRO A 257 19.49 6.72 -11.83
C PRO A 257 18.28 6.88 -12.77
N CYS A 258 17.07 6.74 -12.24
CA CYS A 258 15.84 6.70 -13.04
C CYS A 258 14.76 7.62 -12.45
N VAL A 259 14.18 8.50 -13.28
CA VAL A 259 13.04 9.35 -12.89
C VAL A 259 11.81 9.07 -13.75
N SER A 260 10.65 8.98 -13.10
CA SER A 260 9.37 8.74 -13.78
C SER A 260 8.66 10.02 -14.24
N GLY A 261 9.09 11.19 -13.76
CA GLY A 261 8.61 12.51 -14.20
C GLY A 261 9.08 12.91 -15.60
N GLU A 262 8.83 14.18 -15.95
CA GLU A 262 9.17 14.71 -17.27
C GLU A 262 10.58 15.27 -17.37
N ASP A 263 11.07 15.90 -16.29
CA ASP A 263 12.36 16.56 -16.19
C ASP A 263 13.51 15.58 -15.84
N ALA A 264 13.87 14.72 -16.79
CA ALA A 264 15.08 13.90 -16.69
C ALA A 264 16.31 14.70 -17.16
N ALA A 265 17.39 14.69 -16.38
CA ALA A 265 18.67 15.30 -16.74
C ALA A 265 19.53 14.36 -17.62
N ASP A 266 20.55 14.91 -18.30
CA ASP A 266 21.51 14.12 -19.06
C ASP A 266 22.18 13.05 -18.16
N GLY A 267 22.17 11.79 -18.61
CA GLY A 267 22.67 10.65 -17.84
C GLY A 267 21.69 10.07 -16.82
N VAL A 268 20.42 10.48 -16.83
CA VAL A 268 19.33 9.90 -16.02
C VAL A 268 18.29 9.24 -16.92
N CYS A 269 17.94 7.99 -16.64
CA CYS A 269 16.98 7.23 -17.42
C CYS A 269 15.54 7.73 -17.16
N ARG A 270 14.75 7.95 -18.22
CA ARG A 270 13.36 8.41 -18.10
C ARG A 270 12.38 7.22 -18.12
N GLY A 271 11.61 7.03 -17.06
CA GLY A 271 10.58 6.00 -16.95
C GLY A 271 10.57 5.26 -15.60
N ARG A 272 9.92 4.09 -15.56
CA ARG A 272 9.88 3.21 -14.38
C ARG A 272 10.91 2.09 -14.53
N ILE A 273 11.68 1.83 -13.46
CA ILE A 273 12.78 0.85 -13.47
C ILE A 273 12.36 -0.53 -13.98
N HIS A 274 11.23 -1.08 -13.53
CA HIS A 274 10.74 -2.39 -13.97
C HIS A 274 10.50 -2.49 -15.49
N ALA A 275 10.16 -1.37 -16.16
CA ALA A 275 9.92 -1.37 -17.60
C ALA A 275 11.22 -1.38 -18.41
N MET A 276 12.33 -0.88 -17.84
CA MET A 276 13.64 -0.81 -18.49
C MET A 276 14.32 -2.19 -18.50
N ILE A 277 14.18 -2.97 -17.43
CA ILE A 277 14.87 -4.27 -17.27
C ILE A 277 14.60 -5.23 -18.43
N ARG A 278 13.39 -5.24 -18.99
CA ARG A 278 13.03 -6.07 -20.14
C ARG A 278 13.85 -5.76 -21.41
N GLY A 279 14.29 -4.51 -21.59
CA GLY A 279 15.09 -4.09 -22.74
C GLY A 279 16.60 -4.29 -22.50
N GLU A 280 17.07 -3.90 -21.31
CA GLU A 280 18.50 -3.92 -20.96
C GLU A 280 19.00 -5.32 -20.52
N HIS A 281 18.13 -6.13 -19.89
CA HIS A 281 18.46 -7.44 -19.30
C HIS A 281 17.47 -8.54 -19.75
N PRO A 282 17.54 -8.99 -21.02
CA PRO A 282 16.59 -9.97 -21.57
C PRO A 282 16.82 -11.42 -21.09
N GLU A 283 18.00 -11.74 -20.56
CA GLU A 283 18.40 -13.06 -20.08
C GLU A 283 19.00 -12.94 -18.66
N LEU A 284 18.34 -13.52 -17.65
CA LEU A 284 18.72 -13.40 -16.23
C LEU A 284 19.05 -14.76 -15.56
N GLN A 285 19.36 -15.79 -16.34
CA GLN A 285 19.74 -17.10 -15.80
C GLN A 285 21.06 -17.00 -15.00
N GLY A 286 21.03 -17.36 -13.72
CA GLY A 286 22.20 -17.33 -12.81
C GLY A 286 22.54 -15.95 -12.23
N TRP A 287 21.72 -14.93 -12.50
CA TRP A 287 21.78 -13.63 -11.83
C TRP A 287 21.16 -13.70 -10.44
N GLN A 288 21.71 -12.95 -9.49
CA GLN A 288 21.10 -12.72 -8.18
C GLN A 288 20.38 -11.37 -8.22
N VAL A 289 19.07 -11.37 -8.00
CA VAL A 289 18.23 -10.17 -8.15
C VAL A 289 17.77 -9.69 -6.78
N PHE A 290 18.00 -8.42 -6.46
CA PHE A 290 17.54 -7.77 -5.22
C PHE A 290 16.54 -6.67 -5.54
N ILE A 291 15.31 -6.76 -5.02
CA ILE A 291 14.20 -5.86 -5.36
C ILE A 291 13.61 -5.26 -4.09
N ALA A 292 13.57 -3.93 -3.97
CA ALA A 292 13.07 -3.28 -2.76
C ALA A 292 12.30 -1.98 -3.05
N GLY A 293 11.22 -1.74 -2.30
CA GLY A 293 10.43 -0.52 -2.40
C GLY A 293 8.91 -0.75 -2.45
N PRO A 294 8.14 0.10 -3.16
CA PRO A 294 6.68 0.02 -3.22
C PRO A 294 6.15 -1.34 -3.73
N PRO A 295 5.05 -1.89 -3.16
CA PRO A 295 4.58 -3.24 -3.50
C PRO A 295 4.21 -3.45 -4.97
N ASP A 296 3.68 -2.42 -5.64
CA ASP A 296 3.36 -2.43 -7.07
C ASP A 296 4.62 -2.52 -7.94
N MET A 297 5.66 -1.79 -7.56
CA MET A 297 6.97 -1.82 -8.20
C MET A 297 7.64 -3.19 -8.01
N VAL A 298 7.67 -3.70 -6.77
CA VAL A 298 8.29 -4.99 -6.42
C VAL A 298 7.61 -6.14 -7.16
N SER A 299 6.27 -6.21 -7.13
CA SER A 299 5.50 -7.26 -7.82
C SER A 299 5.70 -7.23 -9.34
N ALA A 300 5.66 -6.05 -9.96
CA ALA A 300 5.91 -5.89 -11.40
C ALA A 300 7.36 -6.27 -11.78
N ALA A 301 8.34 -5.90 -10.97
CA ALA A 301 9.74 -6.25 -11.18
C ALA A 301 9.99 -7.76 -11.05
N GLN A 302 9.44 -8.41 -10.01
CA GLN A 302 9.52 -9.87 -9.82
C GLN A 302 8.96 -10.63 -11.03
N GLY A 303 7.77 -10.26 -11.52
CA GLY A 303 7.18 -10.89 -12.70
C GLY A 303 8.04 -10.77 -13.96
N ILE A 304 8.73 -9.63 -14.14
CA ILE A 304 9.59 -9.37 -15.30
C ILE A 304 10.91 -10.16 -15.21
N VAL A 305 11.57 -10.21 -14.05
CA VAL A 305 12.86 -10.93 -13.94
C VAL A 305 12.69 -12.45 -13.99
N LEU A 306 11.59 -12.98 -13.46
CA LEU A 306 11.22 -14.39 -13.61
C LEU A 306 10.90 -14.74 -15.08
N ALA A 307 10.25 -13.84 -15.82
CA ALA A 307 10.00 -14.01 -17.25
C ALA A 307 11.29 -13.95 -18.11
N ALA A 308 12.30 -13.17 -17.68
CA ALA A 308 13.65 -13.19 -18.24
C ALA A 308 14.51 -14.39 -17.78
N GLY A 309 13.95 -15.27 -16.93
CA GLY A 309 14.56 -16.54 -16.54
C GLY A 309 15.48 -16.51 -15.33
N ALA A 310 15.37 -15.50 -14.46
CA ALA A 310 15.92 -15.59 -13.09
C ALA A 310 15.27 -16.77 -12.34
N ALA A 311 16.05 -17.49 -11.52
CA ALA A 311 15.51 -18.56 -10.67
C ALA A 311 14.77 -17.95 -9.47
N ALA A 312 13.70 -18.59 -9.00
CA ALA A 312 12.84 -18.01 -7.95
C ALA A 312 13.55 -17.96 -6.59
N GLU A 313 14.50 -18.87 -6.35
CA GLU A 313 15.41 -18.90 -5.22
C GLU A 313 16.50 -17.80 -5.26
N ASP A 314 16.77 -17.22 -6.42
CA ASP A 314 17.77 -16.16 -6.65
C ASP A 314 17.15 -14.75 -6.72
N VAL A 315 15.81 -14.63 -6.57
CA VAL A 315 15.06 -13.35 -6.55
C VAL A 315 14.70 -12.96 -5.12
N HIS A 316 15.52 -12.08 -4.55
CA HIS A 316 15.41 -11.55 -3.19
C HIS A 316 14.55 -10.28 -3.20
N ALA A 317 13.44 -10.25 -2.45
CA ALA A 317 12.48 -9.13 -2.48
C ALA A 317 12.08 -8.60 -1.09
N ASP A 318 11.97 -7.28 -0.96
CA ASP A 318 11.54 -6.55 0.25
C ASP A 318 10.42 -5.54 -0.10
N SER A 319 9.16 -5.94 0.15
CA SER A 319 7.95 -5.15 -0.16
C SER A 319 7.61 -4.19 0.97
N PHE A 320 7.61 -2.89 0.69
CA PHE A 320 7.32 -1.86 1.68
C PHE A 320 5.80 -1.66 1.83
N GLU A 321 5.18 -2.50 2.66
CA GLU A 321 3.73 -2.52 2.89
C GLU A 321 3.18 -1.25 3.57
N TYR A 322 2.89 -0.22 2.75
CA TYR A 322 2.28 1.05 3.15
C TYR A 322 0.77 0.92 3.46
N ARG A 323 0.42 0.17 4.49
CA ARG A 323 -0.99 0.01 4.90
C ARG A 323 -1.52 1.27 5.60
N ASP A 324 -2.47 1.96 4.97
CA ASP A 324 -3.31 2.95 5.66
C ASP A 324 -4.16 2.24 6.73
N LEU A 325 -4.08 2.73 7.97
CA LEU A 325 -4.80 2.19 9.12
C LEU A 325 -6.11 2.94 9.40
N ARG A 326 -6.43 3.98 8.62
CA ARG A 326 -7.69 4.73 8.70
C ARG A 326 -8.84 4.04 7.96
N THR A 327 -8.50 3.24 6.95
CA THR A 327 -9.45 2.48 6.13
C THR A 327 -10.01 1.23 6.83
N GLU A 328 -9.49 0.85 8.02
CA GLU A 328 -10.02 -0.26 8.82
C GLU A 328 -10.14 0.07 10.32
N GLY A 329 -11.32 0.53 10.74
CA GLY A 329 -11.91 0.12 12.02
C GLY A 329 -11.27 0.58 13.35
N ARG A 330 -10.44 1.64 13.38
CA ARG A 330 -9.97 2.21 14.66
C ARG A 330 -11.10 3.01 15.33
N ALA A 331 -11.64 2.50 16.44
CA ALA A 331 -12.58 3.25 17.27
C ALA A 331 -11.91 4.52 17.85
N PRO A 332 -12.59 5.68 17.90
CA PRO A 332 -11.95 6.96 18.18
C PRO A 332 -11.58 7.14 19.66
N SER A 333 -10.32 7.50 19.91
CA SER A 333 -9.86 8.20 21.13
C SER A 333 -9.79 9.71 20.86
N SER A 334 -10.06 10.53 21.87
CA SER A 334 -10.49 11.94 21.71
C SER A 334 -9.42 13.00 22.00
N VAL A 335 -9.45 14.11 21.23
CA VAL A 335 -8.74 15.42 21.38
C VAL A 335 -7.19 15.36 21.41
N VAL A 336 -6.36 16.26 20.83
CA VAL A 336 -6.43 17.60 20.16
C VAL A 336 -5.39 17.55 18.98
N GLY A 337 -5.34 18.36 17.90
CA GLY A 337 -6.12 19.51 17.38
C GLY A 337 -5.22 20.71 16.98
N VAL A 338 -5.74 21.64 16.14
CA VAL A 338 -5.10 22.86 15.57
C VAL A 338 -4.12 22.66 14.39
N GLU A 339 -4.58 23.07 13.19
CA GLU A 339 -3.95 23.82 12.08
C GLU A 339 -2.47 23.62 11.66
N GLU A 340 -2.05 23.89 10.42
CA GLU A 340 -2.61 23.72 9.05
C GLU A 340 -1.51 24.23 8.07
N ASP A 341 -1.24 23.53 6.97
CA ASP A 341 -0.65 24.16 5.76
C ASP A 341 -0.82 23.24 4.53
N THR A 342 -1.17 23.79 3.37
CA THR A 342 -1.68 23.00 2.21
C THR A 342 -0.94 23.24 0.89
N PRO A 343 -0.64 22.19 0.10
CA PRO A 343 -0.25 22.31 -1.30
C PRO A 343 -1.47 22.42 -2.24
N ALA A 344 -1.32 23.12 -3.37
CA ALA A 344 -2.43 23.75 -4.08
C ALA A 344 -2.99 23.01 -5.32
N ALA A 345 -4.19 23.45 -5.71
CA ALA A 345 -4.79 23.44 -7.06
C ALA A 345 -5.01 22.09 -7.79
N GLU A 346 -6.26 21.64 -7.83
CA GLU A 346 -6.76 20.66 -8.82
C GLU A 346 -7.44 21.36 -9.99
N GLY A 347 -6.80 21.42 -11.15
CA GLY A 347 -7.44 21.77 -12.42
C GLY A 347 -7.77 20.51 -13.23
N GLY A 348 -9.05 20.18 -13.42
CA GLY A 348 -9.49 19.02 -14.19
C GLY A 348 -10.95 19.16 -14.63
N PRO A 349 -11.38 18.44 -15.69
CA PRO A 349 -12.71 18.63 -16.26
C PRO A 349 -13.81 18.09 -15.35
N GLY A 350 -14.83 18.92 -15.17
CA GLY A 350 -15.96 18.74 -14.27
C GLY A 350 -16.34 20.12 -13.71
N LEU A 351 -17.33 20.16 -12.83
CA LEU A 351 -17.53 21.33 -11.97
C LEU A 351 -16.41 21.40 -10.92
N ASP A 352 -16.17 22.62 -10.42
CA ASP A 352 -15.30 22.84 -9.26
C ASP A 352 -16.02 22.49 -7.96
N TRP A 353 -15.27 22.49 -6.85
CA TRP A 353 -15.86 22.27 -5.53
C TRP A 353 -16.74 23.48 -5.17
N PRO A 354 -18.02 23.28 -4.80
CA PRO A 354 -18.87 24.38 -4.33
C PRO A 354 -18.33 24.93 -2.99
N PRO A 355 -18.73 26.15 -2.58
CA PRO A 355 -18.29 26.73 -1.31
C PRO A 355 -18.60 25.82 -0.12
N ALA A 356 -17.67 25.75 0.84
CA ALA A 356 -17.81 24.92 2.02
C ALA A 356 -18.97 25.39 2.93
N ASP A 357 -19.69 24.42 3.50
CA ASP A 357 -20.85 24.65 4.37
C ASP A 357 -20.64 24.07 5.78
N LEU A 358 -19.87 24.81 6.59
CA LEU A 358 -19.56 24.43 7.96
C LEU A 358 -20.78 24.46 8.88
N ASP A 359 -21.82 25.25 8.57
CA ASP A 359 -23.08 25.24 9.33
C ASP A 359 -23.82 23.91 9.11
N LEU A 360 -23.90 23.44 7.86
CA LEU A 360 -24.45 22.13 7.52
C LEU A 360 -23.60 21.02 8.13
N TRP A 361 -22.27 21.08 8.06
CA TRP A 361 -21.35 20.11 8.70
C TRP A 361 -21.60 19.98 10.22
N ASN A 362 -21.74 21.11 10.91
CA ASN A 362 -22.03 21.13 12.34
C ASN A 362 -23.44 20.58 12.64
N ALA A 363 -24.44 20.89 11.80
CA ALA A 363 -25.80 20.40 11.98
C ALA A 363 -25.96 18.90 11.67
N VAL A 364 -25.09 18.31 10.84
CA VAL A 364 -25.00 16.85 10.63
C VAL A 364 -24.10 16.14 11.66
N ASP A 365 -23.79 16.81 12.77
CA ASP A 365 -23.15 16.25 13.98
C ASP A 365 -21.78 15.62 13.68
N GLY A 366 -20.87 16.42 13.11
CA GLY A 366 -19.53 15.96 12.70
C GLY A 366 -19.56 14.87 11.63
N GLY A 367 -20.63 14.82 10.84
CA GLY A 367 -20.89 13.78 9.86
C GLY A 367 -21.56 12.52 10.41
N ARG A 368 -21.92 12.43 11.70
CA ARG A 368 -22.66 11.27 12.22
C ARG A 368 -23.99 11.08 11.48
N VAL A 369 -24.72 12.17 11.23
CA VAL A 369 -25.98 12.14 10.46
C VAL A 369 -25.72 11.78 9.00
N ILE A 370 -24.57 12.15 8.41
CA ILE A 370 -24.19 11.69 7.06
C ILE A 370 -24.10 10.16 7.01
N ARG A 371 -23.44 9.52 7.99
CA ARG A 371 -23.35 8.05 8.03
C ARG A 371 -24.74 7.42 8.16
N GLU A 372 -25.56 7.92 9.09
CA GLU A 372 -26.93 7.47 9.32
C GLU A 372 -27.80 7.52 8.05
N VAL A 373 -27.71 8.62 7.28
CA VAL A 373 -28.40 8.76 5.98
C VAL A 373 -27.87 7.76 4.96
N LEU A 374 -26.55 7.62 4.81
CA LEU A 374 -25.96 6.74 3.81
C LEU A 374 -26.19 5.25 4.13
N GLU A 375 -26.27 4.89 5.40
CA GLU A 375 -26.60 3.54 5.90
C GLU A 375 -28.09 3.18 5.71
N ASP A 376 -29.02 4.15 5.66
CA ASP A 376 -30.41 3.92 5.20
C ASP A 376 -30.53 3.96 3.66
N PHE A 377 -29.77 4.84 2.99
CA PHE A 377 -29.84 5.09 1.56
C PHE A 377 -29.27 3.94 0.70
N TYR A 378 -28.07 3.46 0.98
CA TYR A 378 -27.41 2.49 0.11
C TYR A 378 -28.11 1.13 0.02
N PRO A 379 -28.59 0.51 1.12
CA PRO A 379 -29.40 -0.71 1.04
C PRO A 379 -30.67 -0.54 0.21
N ARG A 380 -31.28 0.65 0.18
CA ARG A 380 -32.48 0.93 -0.64
C ARG A 380 -32.15 0.93 -2.12
N VAL A 381 -31.09 1.61 -2.54
CA VAL A 381 -30.73 1.67 -3.97
C VAL A 381 -30.09 0.39 -4.50
N PHE A 382 -29.50 -0.44 -3.62
CA PHE A 382 -29.09 -1.83 -3.94
C PHE A 382 -30.28 -2.80 -4.04
N ALA A 383 -31.39 -2.53 -3.35
CA ALA A 383 -32.62 -3.30 -3.45
C ALA A 383 -33.53 -2.85 -4.61
N ASP A 384 -33.47 -1.57 -5.01
CA ASP A 384 -34.34 -1.00 -6.05
C ASP A 384 -34.01 -1.52 -7.47
N PRO A 385 -34.98 -2.11 -8.21
CA PRO A 385 -34.71 -2.69 -9.53
C PRO A 385 -34.23 -1.71 -10.62
N ARG A 386 -34.43 -0.40 -10.46
CA ARG A 386 -34.00 0.64 -11.42
C ARG A 386 -32.58 1.13 -11.15
N LEU A 387 -32.15 1.09 -9.89
CA LEU A 387 -30.87 1.67 -9.44
C LEU A 387 -29.81 0.60 -9.17
N LYS A 388 -30.21 -0.59 -8.70
CA LYS A 388 -29.33 -1.76 -8.51
C LYS A 388 -28.41 -2.05 -9.72
N PRO A 389 -28.85 -1.95 -11.00
CA PRO A 389 -27.98 -2.11 -12.16
C PRO A 389 -26.66 -1.32 -12.08
N PHE A 390 -26.73 -0.05 -11.69
CA PHE A 390 -25.58 0.89 -11.64
C PHE A 390 -24.57 0.55 -10.53
N PHE A 391 -24.88 -0.42 -9.66
CA PHE A 391 -24.02 -0.87 -8.55
C PHE A 391 -23.45 -2.28 -8.74
N ALA A 392 -23.57 -2.87 -9.93
CA ALA A 392 -22.96 -4.16 -10.25
C ALA A 392 -21.44 -4.15 -9.97
N GLY A 393 -20.95 -5.18 -9.26
CA GLY A 393 -19.54 -5.30 -8.87
C GLY A 393 -19.08 -4.38 -7.73
N LEU A 394 -19.99 -3.62 -7.10
CA LEU A 394 -19.70 -2.75 -5.96
C LEU A 394 -20.30 -3.29 -4.65
N THR A 395 -19.80 -2.81 -3.52
CA THR A 395 -20.34 -3.10 -2.18
C THR A 395 -20.92 -1.84 -1.56
N GLU A 396 -22.01 -1.99 -0.81
CA GLU A 396 -22.69 -0.89 -0.10
C GLU A 396 -21.70 -0.10 0.78
N GLN A 397 -20.93 -0.81 1.61
CA GLN A 397 -19.91 -0.22 2.51
C GLN A 397 -18.92 0.70 1.77
N ARG A 398 -18.37 0.25 0.63
CA ARG A 398 -17.38 1.01 -0.17
C ARG A 398 -17.99 2.28 -0.78
N LEU A 399 -19.30 2.32 -0.96
CA LEU A 399 -20.02 3.49 -1.46
C LEU A 399 -20.44 4.43 -0.33
N ILE A 400 -20.88 3.90 0.82
CA ILE A 400 -21.09 4.67 2.06
C ILE A 400 -19.82 5.45 2.42
N GLU A 401 -18.67 4.79 2.45
CA GLU A 401 -17.38 5.41 2.79
C GLU A 401 -16.95 6.49 1.80
N LYS A 402 -17.11 6.23 0.49
CA LYS A 402 -16.77 7.20 -0.56
C LYS A 402 -17.68 8.42 -0.56
N GLN A 403 -19.00 8.21 -0.47
CA GLN A 403 -19.97 9.30 -0.44
C GLN A 403 -19.85 10.11 0.86
N TYR A 404 -19.52 9.48 1.98
CA TYR A 404 -19.18 10.16 3.23
C TYR A 404 -17.95 11.06 3.08
N ALA A 405 -16.85 10.55 2.50
CA ALA A 405 -15.64 11.35 2.27
C ALA A 405 -15.89 12.52 1.29
N PHE A 406 -16.68 12.28 0.24
CA PHE A 406 -17.10 13.29 -0.73
C PHE A 406 -17.91 14.42 -0.08
N LEU A 407 -18.96 14.06 0.68
CA LEU A 407 -19.81 15.03 1.39
C LEU A 407 -19.05 15.75 2.52
N ARG A 408 -18.12 15.09 3.23
CA ARG A 408 -17.22 15.76 4.18
C ARG A 408 -16.41 16.83 3.47
N GLN A 409 -15.68 16.48 2.39
CA GLN A 409 -14.86 17.44 1.66
C GLN A 409 -15.66 18.63 1.15
N ILE A 410 -16.91 18.43 0.75
CA ILE A 410 -17.78 19.54 0.33
C ILE A 410 -18.23 20.38 1.53
N PHE A 411 -18.70 19.79 2.62
CA PHE A 411 -19.21 20.56 3.75
C PHE A 411 -18.08 21.24 4.57
N THR A 412 -16.89 20.65 4.67
CA THR A 412 -15.77 21.24 5.43
C THR A 412 -14.74 21.99 4.58
N GLY A 413 -14.65 21.71 3.29
CA GLY A 413 -13.53 22.14 2.44
C GLY A 413 -12.23 21.34 2.64
N GLU A 414 -12.14 20.48 3.65
CA GLU A 414 -10.95 19.68 3.93
C GLU A 414 -10.73 18.63 2.84
N LYS A 415 -9.51 18.58 2.27
CA LYS A 415 -9.16 17.60 1.24
C LYS A 415 -9.11 16.18 1.79
N THR A 416 -10.25 15.49 1.74
CA THR A 416 -10.50 14.19 2.39
C THR A 416 -11.08 13.14 1.42
N TYR A 417 -11.45 13.53 0.20
CA TYR A 417 -11.92 12.65 -0.87
C TYR A 417 -10.89 12.50 -1.98
N PHE A 418 -10.44 11.25 -2.19
CA PHE A 418 -9.42 10.89 -3.19
C PHE A 418 -9.99 10.12 -4.40
N GLY A 419 -11.32 10.15 -4.58
CA GLY A 419 -11.95 9.60 -5.78
C GLY A 419 -11.96 10.59 -6.94
N GLY A 420 -12.45 10.16 -8.11
CA GLY A 420 -12.69 11.09 -9.21
C GLY A 420 -13.83 12.07 -8.90
N ARG A 421 -13.75 13.31 -9.38
CA ARG A 421 -14.89 14.25 -9.41
C ARG A 421 -16.10 13.58 -10.09
N PRO A 422 -17.35 13.97 -9.78
CA PRO A 422 -18.56 13.27 -10.25
C PRO A 422 -18.59 13.00 -11.76
N ARG A 423 -18.05 13.92 -12.57
CA ARG A 423 -17.79 13.70 -14.00
C ARG A 423 -17.06 12.38 -14.29
N ASN A 424 -15.84 12.26 -13.76
CA ASN A 424 -14.97 11.11 -13.94
C ASN A 424 -15.44 9.86 -13.18
N ALA A 425 -16.32 10.00 -12.18
CA ALA A 425 -16.91 8.86 -11.48
C ALA A 425 -18.05 8.20 -12.28
N HIS A 426 -18.91 9.00 -12.92
CA HIS A 426 -20.11 8.52 -13.63
C HIS A 426 -19.94 8.49 -15.15
N HIS A 427 -18.71 8.62 -15.67
CA HIS A 427 -18.44 8.91 -17.10
C HIS A 427 -19.08 7.92 -18.10
N TRP A 428 -19.17 6.64 -17.72
CA TRP A 428 -19.75 5.55 -18.51
C TRP A 428 -21.25 5.34 -18.30
N MET A 429 -21.83 5.84 -17.21
CA MET A 429 -23.24 5.60 -16.85
C MET A 429 -24.18 6.53 -17.62
N VAL A 430 -25.12 5.99 -18.40
CA VAL A 430 -26.19 6.81 -19.00
C VAL A 430 -27.26 7.04 -17.93
N ILE A 431 -27.28 8.24 -17.36
CA ILE A 431 -28.21 8.63 -16.29
C ILE A 431 -29.09 9.76 -16.86
N SER A 432 -30.38 9.50 -17.01
CA SER A 432 -31.39 10.50 -17.36
C SER A 432 -31.81 11.33 -16.15
N ASP A 433 -32.35 12.53 -16.35
CA ASP A 433 -32.96 13.35 -15.29
C ASP A 433 -33.98 12.58 -14.45
N GLU A 434 -34.90 11.81 -15.07
CA GLU A 434 -35.90 11.03 -14.32
C GLU A 434 -35.26 10.06 -13.30
N LEU A 435 -34.16 9.42 -13.69
CA LEU A 435 -33.43 8.47 -12.85
C LEU A 435 -32.62 9.18 -11.76
N PHE A 436 -32.04 10.34 -12.09
CA PHE A 436 -31.37 11.21 -11.12
C PHE A 436 -32.36 11.71 -10.07
N ASP A 437 -33.52 12.23 -10.49
CA ASP A 437 -34.61 12.71 -9.63
C ASP A 437 -35.26 11.57 -8.81
N TYR A 438 -35.27 10.34 -9.35
CA TYR A 438 -35.70 9.16 -8.62
C TYR A 438 -34.73 8.81 -7.49
N ARG A 439 -33.43 8.77 -7.76
CA ARG A 439 -32.39 8.56 -6.74
C ARG A 439 -32.36 9.72 -5.72
N ALA A 440 -32.53 10.96 -6.18
CA ALA A 440 -32.51 12.16 -5.34
C ALA A 440 -33.62 12.12 -4.28
N ARG A 441 -34.85 11.73 -4.65
CA ARG A 441 -35.95 11.57 -3.69
C ARG A 441 -35.71 10.45 -2.67
N ILE A 442 -35.03 9.36 -3.03
CA ILE A 442 -34.64 8.32 -2.07
C ILE A 442 -33.62 8.89 -1.06
N MET A 443 -32.67 9.74 -1.51
CA MET A 443 -31.75 10.45 -0.61
C MET A 443 -32.50 11.43 0.32
N GLU A 444 -33.36 12.27 -0.24
CA GLU A 444 -34.20 13.25 0.48
C GLU A 444 -35.05 12.57 1.57
N GLU A 445 -35.66 11.41 1.28
CA GLU A 445 -36.37 10.59 2.26
C GLU A 445 -35.47 10.10 3.40
N CYS A 446 -34.24 9.67 3.09
CA CYS A 446 -33.30 9.19 4.10
C CYS A 446 -32.79 10.34 4.98
N ILE A 447 -32.52 11.52 4.39
CA ILE A 447 -32.16 12.74 5.15
C ILE A 447 -33.29 13.12 6.10
N ARG A 448 -34.54 13.24 5.63
CA ARG A 448 -35.68 13.61 6.48
C ARG A 448 -35.94 12.61 7.62
N ARG A 449 -35.62 11.31 7.47
CA ARG A 449 -35.78 10.31 8.55
C ARG A 449 -34.91 10.58 9.77
N THR A 450 -33.76 11.23 9.61
CA THR A 450 -32.87 11.59 10.74
C THR A 450 -33.39 12.74 11.60
N GLY A 451 -34.47 13.41 11.18
CA GLY A 451 -35.03 14.58 11.87
C GLY A 451 -34.27 15.90 11.63
N LEU A 452 -33.38 15.93 10.64
CA LEU A 452 -32.71 17.16 10.19
C LEU A 452 -33.76 18.22 9.77
N ALA A 453 -33.55 19.48 10.17
CA ALA A 453 -34.53 20.55 9.92
C ALA A 453 -34.59 20.92 8.43
N GLU A 454 -35.79 21.19 7.91
CA GLU A 454 -36.06 21.34 6.46
C GLU A 454 -35.07 22.26 5.71
N PRO A 455 -34.69 23.46 6.20
CA PRO A 455 -33.73 24.32 5.48
C PRO A 455 -32.30 23.75 5.35
N LEU A 456 -31.97 22.72 6.11
CA LEU A 456 -30.71 21.96 5.99
C LEU A 456 -30.85 20.75 5.07
N VAL A 457 -32.06 20.19 4.95
CA VAL A 457 -32.41 19.20 3.93
C VAL A 457 -32.32 19.86 2.55
N GLU A 458 -32.91 21.05 2.39
CA GLU A 458 -32.84 21.86 1.17
C GLU A 458 -31.38 22.12 0.75
N ARG A 459 -30.52 22.62 1.64
CA ARG A 459 -29.08 22.87 1.38
C ARG A 459 -28.29 21.62 0.98
N TRP A 460 -28.56 20.46 1.59
CA TRP A 460 -27.93 19.21 1.17
C TRP A 460 -28.41 18.79 -0.22
N MET A 461 -29.71 18.91 -0.51
CA MET A 461 -30.24 18.59 -1.84
C MET A 461 -29.71 19.55 -2.93
N GLU A 462 -29.45 20.82 -2.61
CA GLU A 462 -28.73 21.75 -3.51
C GLU A 462 -27.30 21.28 -3.83
N VAL A 463 -26.57 20.71 -2.87
CA VAL A 463 -25.23 20.13 -3.09
C VAL A 463 -25.27 18.87 -3.96
N GLU A 464 -26.30 18.03 -3.83
CA GLU A 464 -26.50 16.87 -4.71
C GLU A 464 -26.90 17.32 -6.14
N ASP A 465 -27.79 18.31 -6.29
CA ASP A 465 -28.23 18.83 -7.59
C ASP A 465 -27.14 19.64 -8.32
N TYR A 466 -26.24 20.31 -7.60
CA TYR A 466 -25.10 21.05 -8.16
C TYR A 466 -24.31 20.22 -9.17
N TYR A 467 -24.12 18.92 -8.93
CA TYR A 467 -23.37 18.02 -9.81
C TYR A 467 -24.21 17.39 -10.94
N ARG A 468 -25.50 17.71 -11.08
CA ARG A 468 -26.35 17.22 -12.19
C ARG A 468 -25.69 17.35 -13.56
N PRO A 469 -25.04 18.47 -13.96
CA PRO A 469 -24.42 18.62 -15.29
C PRO A 469 -23.22 17.68 -15.54
N ASP A 470 -22.61 17.15 -14.48
CA ASP A 470 -21.50 16.20 -14.55
C ASP A 470 -21.97 14.73 -14.56
N ILE A 471 -23.21 14.48 -14.13
CA ILE A 471 -23.77 13.14 -13.91
C ILE A 471 -24.77 12.78 -15.01
N VAL A 472 -25.73 13.66 -15.29
CA VAL A 472 -26.84 13.43 -16.24
C VAL A 472 -26.37 13.57 -17.69
N LYS A 473 -26.78 12.63 -18.56
CA LYS A 473 -26.39 12.60 -19.98
C LYS A 473 -27.19 11.63 -20.83
N ASP A 474 -27.31 11.95 -22.12
CA ASP A 474 -27.92 11.12 -23.17
C ASP A 474 -27.04 9.94 -23.62
N LYS A 475 -25.73 10.04 -23.39
CA LYS A 475 -24.71 9.06 -23.81
C LYS A 475 -23.47 9.12 -22.90
N PRO A 476 -22.64 8.07 -22.84
CA PRO A 476 -21.36 8.10 -22.14
C PRO A 476 -20.44 9.22 -22.65
N PHE A 477 -19.58 9.76 -21.79
CA PHE A 477 -18.52 10.70 -22.20
C PHE A 477 -17.13 10.20 -21.78
N PRO A 478 -16.05 10.58 -22.48
CA PRO A 478 -14.70 10.16 -22.13
C PRO A 478 -14.27 10.55 -20.72
N ARG A 479 -13.68 9.58 -19.99
CA ARG A 479 -12.92 9.83 -18.76
C ARG A 479 -11.65 10.60 -19.10
N VAL A 480 -11.26 11.55 -18.24
CA VAL A 480 -10.04 12.34 -18.42
C VAL A 480 -9.17 12.27 -17.17
N ALA A 481 -7.96 11.73 -17.30
CA ALA A 481 -6.99 11.60 -16.21
C ALA A 481 -5.69 12.31 -16.59
N ALA A 482 -5.19 13.21 -15.73
CA ALA A 482 -4.02 14.06 -16.01
C ALA A 482 -4.08 14.78 -17.38
N GLY A 483 -5.27 15.26 -17.78
CA GLY A 483 -5.52 15.88 -19.09
C GLY A 483 -5.67 14.90 -20.26
N ILE A 484 -5.34 13.62 -20.09
CA ILE A 484 -5.41 12.59 -21.13
C ILE A 484 -6.81 11.98 -21.19
N VAL A 485 -7.38 11.93 -22.40
CA VAL A 485 -8.68 11.32 -22.70
C VAL A 485 -8.52 9.80 -22.80
N GLN A 486 -9.28 9.05 -22.00
CA GLN A 486 -9.29 7.57 -22.03
C GLN A 486 -10.41 7.04 -22.96
N PRO A 487 -10.19 5.94 -23.70
CA PRO A 487 -11.22 5.31 -24.52
C PRO A 487 -12.36 4.76 -23.66
N MET A 488 -13.57 4.75 -24.24
CA MET A 488 -14.81 4.55 -23.47
C MET A 488 -15.39 3.15 -23.54
N ASP A 489 -15.28 2.52 -24.69
CA ASP A 489 -15.82 1.20 -24.98
C ASP A 489 -14.95 0.52 -26.04
N GLY A 490 -15.09 -0.79 -26.12
CA GLY A 490 -14.33 -1.64 -27.03
C GLY A 490 -13.49 -2.68 -26.30
N TYR A 491 -12.85 -3.49 -27.13
CA TYR A 491 -11.96 -4.56 -26.74
C TYR A 491 -10.62 -4.38 -27.46
N GLU A 492 -9.52 -4.47 -26.72
CA GLU A 492 -8.19 -4.60 -27.29
C GLU A 492 -7.81 -6.09 -27.30
N ASP A 493 -7.52 -6.61 -28.49
CA ASP A 493 -6.97 -7.95 -28.64
C ASP A 493 -5.43 -7.86 -28.59
N PHE A 494 -4.81 -8.29 -27.49
CA PHE A 494 -3.36 -8.36 -27.36
C PHE A 494 -2.86 -9.74 -26.93
N VAL A 495 -1.59 -10.03 -27.19
CA VAL A 495 -0.92 -11.25 -26.73
C VAL A 495 -0.41 -11.00 -25.32
N MET A 496 -0.82 -11.82 -24.35
CA MET A 496 -0.31 -11.72 -22.99
C MET A 496 1.16 -12.10 -22.94
N GLU A 497 1.99 -11.21 -22.43
CA GLU A 497 3.43 -11.43 -22.30
C GLU A 497 3.78 -12.25 -21.04
N ALA A 498 2.88 -12.24 -20.05
CA ALA A 498 2.95 -13.05 -18.83
C ALA A 498 1.59 -13.73 -18.61
N GLY A 499 1.57 -14.86 -17.90
CA GLY A 499 0.34 -15.59 -17.62
C GLY A 499 -0.60 -14.84 -16.65
N SER A 500 -1.90 -15.13 -16.73
CA SER A 500 -2.91 -14.57 -15.83
C SER A 500 -4.13 -15.49 -15.70
N LEU A 501 -5.22 -15.02 -15.08
CA LEU A 501 -6.50 -15.72 -15.04
C LEU A 501 -7.52 -15.04 -15.96
N CYS A 502 -8.48 -15.82 -16.45
CA CYS A 502 -9.62 -15.28 -17.16
C CYS A 502 -10.72 -14.82 -16.20
N ASP A 503 -11.15 -13.56 -16.25
CA ASP A 503 -12.20 -13.02 -15.37
C ASP A 503 -13.59 -13.65 -15.58
N SER A 504 -13.78 -14.38 -16.69
CA SER A 504 -15.02 -15.07 -17.03
C SER A 504 -15.08 -16.53 -16.54
N CYS A 505 -14.00 -17.31 -16.68
CA CYS A 505 -13.97 -18.74 -16.34
C CYS A 505 -12.96 -19.14 -15.25
N PHE A 506 -12.19 -18.18 -14.73
CA PHE A 506 -11.13 -18.35 -13.72
C PHE A 506 -10.08 -19.41 -14.05
N GLN A 507 -9.98 -19.83 -15.32
CA GLN A 507 -8.92 -20.69 -15.81
C GLN A 507 -7.67 -19.86 -16.10
N GLU A 508 -6.52 -20.53 -16.00
CA GLU A 508 -5.22 -19.97 -16.38
C GLU A 508 -5.17 -19.63 -17.88
N ILE A 509 -4.62 -18.46 -18.17
CA ILE A 509 -4.27 -17.98 -19.50
C ILE A 509 -2.73 -17.99 -19.56
N PRO A 510 -2.11 -18.91 -20.32
CA PRO A 510 -0.65 -18.95 -20.46
C PRO A 510 -0.10 -17.70 -21.15
N ALA A 511 1.14 -17.34 -20.85
CA ALA A 511 1.91 -16.37 -21.63
C ALA A 511 1.98 -16.81 -23.12
N GLY A 512 2.03 -15.84 -24.04
CA GLY A 512 1.90 -16.06 -25.48
C GLY A 512 0.46 -16.25 -25.98
N THR A 513 -0.55 -16.29 -25.09
CA THR A 513 -1.95 -16.38 -25.50
C THR A 513 -2.49 -15.03 -25.95
N ARG A 514 -3.11 -14.96 -27.13
CA ARG A 514 -3.93 -13.81 -27.54
C ARG A 514 -5.22 -13.78 -26.72
N ILE A 515 -5.39 -12.75 -25.90
CA ILE A 515 -6.63 -12.48 -25.17
C ILE A 515 -7.43 -11.37 -25.83
N ARG A 516 -8.60 -11.16 -25.27
CA ARG A 516 -9.45 -9.99 -25.44
C ARG A 516 -9.54 -9.24 -24.12
N TYR A 517 -9.24 -7.94 -24.10
CA TYR A 517 -9.27 -7.09 -22.91
C TYR A 517 -10.30 -5.98 -23.06
N HIS A 518 -11.22 -5.84 -22.12
CA HIS A 518 -12.25 -4.80 -22.18
C HIS A 518 -11.75 -3.49 -21.54
N VAL A 519 -11.39 -2.51 -22.37
CA VAL A 519 -10.70 -1.26 -21.94
C VAL A 519 -11.45 -0.45 -20.88
N ARG A 520 -12.78 -0.64 -20.79
CA ARG A 520 -13.67 0.02 -19.83
C ARG A 520 -13.71 -0.67 -18.46
N LEU A 521 -13.73 -2.01 -18.44
CA LEU A 521 -13.90 -2.81 -17.22
C LEU A 521 -12.57 -3.28 -16.62
N GLY A 522 -11.50 -3.32 -17.42
CA GLY A 522 -10.22 -3.90 -17.02
C GLY A 522 -10.18 -5.43 -17.06
N THR A 523 -11.22 -6.09 -17.59
CA THR A 523 -11.37 -7.55 -17.58
C THR A 523 -10.72 -8.24 -18.79
N MET A 524 -10.15 -9.42 -18.56
CA MET A 524 -9.40 -10.24 -19.51
C MET A 524 -10.09 -11.56 -19.82
N TYR A 525 -10.27 -11.82 -21.11
CA TYR A 525 -11.00 -12.98 -21.64
C TYR A 525 -10.05 -13.88 -22.44
N CYS A 526 -9.94 -15.14 -22.02
CA CYS A 526 -9.17 -16.17 -22.72
C CYS A 526 -9.79 -16.47 -24.10
N PRO A 527 -9.07 -17.16 -25.03
CA PRO A 527 -9.58 -17.48 -26.36
C PRO A 527 -10.97 -18.12 -26.36
N GLY A 528 -11.27 -19.01 -25.40
CA GLY A 528 -12.58 -19.66 -25.26
C GLY A 528 -13.70 -18.70 -24.85
N CYS A 529 -13.46 -17.83 -23.87
CA CYS A 529 -14.44 -16.84 -23.42
C CYS A 529 -14.59 -15.66 -24.40
N SER A 530 -13.51 -15.27 -25.09
CA SER A 530 -13.48 -14.11 -26.01
C SER A 530 -14.43 -14.21 -27.21
N GLN A 531 -14.89 -15.42 -27.53
CA GLN A 531 -15.92 -15.68 -28.54
C GLN A 531 -17.32 -15.87 -27.94
N ALA A 532 -17.44 -16.24 -26.66
CA ALA A 532 -18.73 -16.45 -26.01
C ALA A 532 -19.52 -15.14 -25.82
N GLU A 533 -18.82 -14.02 -25.63
CA GLU A 533 -19.43 -12.67 -25.54
C GLU A 533 -19.58 -11.96 -26.90
N SER A 534 -19.48 -12.69 -28.03
CA SER A 534 -19.64 -12.11 -29.37
C SER A 534 -21.10 -11.95 -29.84
N THR A 535 -22.07 -12.18 -28.95
CA THR A 535 -23.50 -11.88 -29.15
C THR A 535 -23.92 -10.72 -28.25
N ASP A 536 -24.54 -9.69 -28.83
CA ASP A 536 -24.87 -8.39 -28.22
C ASP A 536 -25.94 -8.44 -27.10
N ASP A 537 -25.65 -9.02 -25.92
CA ASP A 537 -26.67 -9.24 -24.88
C ASP A 537 -26.23 -8.96 -23.42
N VAL A 538 -25.25 -8.06 -23.21
CA VAL A 538 -24.92 -7.49 -21.89
C VAL A 538 -24.90 -5.94 -21.88
N ALA A 539 -24.86 -5.31 -23.06
CA ALA A 539 -24.73 -3.85 -23.21
C ALA A 539 -26.07 -3.08 -23.30
N ALA A 540 -27.22 -3.76 -23.12
CA ALA A 540 -28.55 -3.19 -23.35
C ALA A 540 -29.57 -3.39 -22.21
N SER A 541 -29.16 -3.97 -21.06
CA SER A 541 -30.08 -4.24 -19.95
C SER A 541 -29.41 -4.20 -18.56
N VAL A 542 -28.68 -3.13 -18.27
CA VAL A 542 -28.28 -2.67 -16.92
C VAL A 542 -28.22 -1.14 -16.95
#